data_AF-Q8XYB6-F1
#
_entry.id   AF-Q8XYB6-F1
#
_cell.length_a   1.000
_cell.length_b   1.000
_cell.length_c   1.000
_cell.angle_alpha   90.00
_cell.angle_beta   90.00
_cell.angle_gamma   90.00
#
_symmetry.space_group_name_H-M   'P 1'
#
loop_
_entity.id
_entity.type
_entity.pdbx_description
1 polymer ?
#
loop_
_entity_poly.entity_id
_entity_poly.type
_entity_poly.pdbx_seq_one_letter_code
_entity_poly.pdbx_strand_id
1 'polypeptide(L)'
;MPKPEAITMTMRELDRLKVIQAVVDHGLAVWRAAERLGLSRRHVERLVLRYREDGPQGLCSRKWGQPGHHQLPPGLESRVCGLIRDSYADFGPTLAAERLRERHGIEISKACVRRIWSNARRYSRPMPGC
;
A
#
# COMPACT_ATOMS: atom_id res chain seq x y z
N MET A 1 -11.99 -5.74 -30.58
CA MET A 1 -10.75 -4.93 -30.53
C MET A 1 -9.93 -5.39 -29.34
N PRO A 2 -8.65 -5.77 -29.49
CA PRO A 2 -7.80 -6.04 -28.33
C PRO A 2 -7.67 -4.75 -27.52
N LYS A 3 -7.92 -4.83 -26.20
CA LYS A 3 -7.68 -3.70 -25.30
C LYS A 3 -6.19 -3.38 -25.34
N PRO A 4 -5.78 -2.10 -25.45
CA PRO A 4 -4.37 -1.77 -25.29
C PRO A 4 -3.90 -2.26 -23.93
N GLU A 5 -2.75 -2.93 -23.90
CA GLU A 5 -2.08 -3.29 -22.66
C GLU A 5 -1.71 -1.99 -21.94
N ALA A 6 -2.50 -1.61 -20.93
CA ALA A 6 -2.35 -0.37 -20.19
C ALA A 6 -1.70 -0.64 -18.84
N ILE A 7 -0.58 0.04 -18.57
CA ILE A 7 0.11 0.00 -17.28
C ILE A 7 -0.30 1.24 -16.49
N THR A 8 -0.87 1.06 -15.30
CA THR A 8 -1.16 2.16 -14.38
C THR A 8 0.10 2.50 -13.58
N MET A 9 0.56 3.75 -13.69
CA MET A 9 1.74 4.25 -12.99
C MET A 9 1.44 5.58 -12.32
N THR A 10 2.04 5.81 -11.16
CA THR A 10 2.12 7.16 -10.58
C THR A 10 3.04 8.05 -11.42
N MET A 11 2.89 9.36 -11.31
CA MET A 11 3.77 10.32 -12.00
C MET A 11 5.26 10.10 -11.67
N ARG A 12 5.56 9.69 -10.43
CA ARG A 12 6.93 9.36 -10.01
C ARG A 12 7.46 8.10 -10.68
N GLU A 13 6.62 7.09 -10.88
CA GLU A 13 7.01 5.86 -11.56
C GLU A 13 7.22 6.12 -13.06
N LEU A 14 6.41 6.99 -13.67
CA LEU A 14 6.58 7.42 -15.05
C LEU A 14 7.86 8.24 -15.26
N ASP A 15 8.23 9.10 -14.32
CA ASP A 15 9.50 9.83 -14.37
C ASP A 15 10.71 8.87 -14.27
N ARG A 16 10.65 7.89 -13.35
CA ARG A 16 11.66 6.81 -13.28
C ARG A 16 11.75 6.03 -14.58
N LEU A 17 10.62 5.70 -15.20
CA LEU A 17 10.58 4.99 -16.48
C LEU A 17 11.41 5.72 -17.52
N LYS A 18 11.17 7.03 -17.72
CA LYS A 18 11.90 7.83 -18.71
C LYS A 18 13.40 7.84 -18.45
N VAL A 19 13.81 8.02 -17.19
CA VAL A 19 15.23 8.10 -16.84
C VAL A 19 15.91 6.74 -16.99
N ILE A 20 15.29 5.65 -16.53
CA ILE A 20 15.84 4.30 -16.65
C ILE A 20 15.88 3.86 -18.11
N GLN A 21 14.86 4.19 -18.90
CA GLN A 21 14.87 3.95 -20.33
C GLN A 21 16.04 4.65 -21.02
N ALA A 22 16.35 5.91 -20.65
CA ALA A 22 17.54 6.59 -21.17
C ALA A 22 18.87 5.93 -20.76
N VAL A 23 18.93 5.26 -19.61
CA VAL A 23 20.12 4.47 -19.20
C VAL A 23 20.30 3.24 -20.10
N VAL A 24 19.20 2.56 -20.44
CA VAL A 24 19.22 1.32 -21.21
C VAL A 24 19.37 1.58 -22.72
N ASP A 25 18.58 2.50 -23.27
CA ASP A 25 18.44 2.71 -24.72
C ASP A 25 19.43 3.76 -25.25
N HIS A 26 19.85 4.71 -24.41
CA HIS A 26 20.68 5.85 -24.82
C HIS A 26 22.03 5.93 -24.09
N GLY A 27 22.37 4.91 -23.30
CA GLY A 27 23.66 4.84 -22.60
C GLY A 27 23.86 5.93 -21.54
N LEU A 28 22.78 6.51 -20.98
CA LEU A 28 22.90 7.47 -19.89
C LEU A 28 23.65 6.84 -18.71
N ALA A 29 24.71 7.50 -18.24
CA ALA A 29 25.49 6.99 -17.13
C ALA A 29 24.64 6.86 -15.85
N VAL A 30 24.78 5.73 -15.15
CA VAL A 30 24.00 5.37 -13.94
C VAL A 30 24.08 6.44 -12.86
N TRP A 31 25.25 7.06 -12.66
CA TRP A 31 25.44 8.12 -11.66
C TRP A 31 24.59 9.35 -11.97
N ARG A 32 24.43 9.70 -13.25
CA ARG A 32 23.63 10.84 -13.70
C ARG A 32 22.13 10.57 -13.54
N ALA A 33 21.72 9.32 -13.78
CA ALA A 33 20.37 8.88 -13.48
C ALA A 33 20.07 8.90 -11.97
N ALA A 34 21.06 8.53 -11.14
CA ALA A 34 20.95 8.58 -9.68
C ALA A 34 20.74 10.01 -9.17
N GLU A 35 21.49 10.99 -9.69
CA GLU A 35 21.30 12.41 -9.38
C GLU A 35 19.91 12.90 -9.79
N ARG A 36 19.46 12.61 -11.01
CA ARG A 36 18.14 13.04 -11.50
C ARG A 36 16.98 12.47 -10.69
N LEU A 37 17.09 11.22 -10.25
CA LEU A 37 16.04 10.54 -9.48
C LEU A 37 16.16 10.77 -7.97
N GLY A 38 17.24 11.40 -7.50
CA GLY A 38 17.54 11.51 -6.07
C GLY A 38 17.70 10.14 -5.38
N LEU A 39 18.22 9.15 -6.11
CA LEU A 39 18.39 7.77 -5.63
C LEU A 39 19.88 7.43 -5.51
N SER A 40 20.20 6.39 -4.73
CA SER A 40 21.57 5.85 -4.74
C SER A 40 21.85 5.11 -6.05
N ARG A 41 23.11 5.09 -6.47
CA ARG A 41 23.57 4.35 -7.65
C ARG A 41 23.12 2.88 -7.65
N ARG A 42 23.26 2.19 -6.51
CA ARG A 42 22.80 0.80 -6.33
C ARG A 42 21.29 0.63 -6.50
N HIS A 43 20.50 1.65 -6.19
CA HIS A 43 19.06 1.61 -6.43
C HIS A 43 18.77 1.73 -7.93
N VAL A 44 19.45 2.65 -8.62
CA VAL A 44 19.33 2.79 -10.08
C VAL A 44 19.75 1.50 -10.79
N GLU A 45 20.87 0.89 -10.40
CA GLU A 45 21.32 -0.41 -10.96
C GLU A 45 20.25 -1.50 -10.78
N ARG A 46 19.62 -1.58 -9.61
CA ARG A 46 18.49 -2.50 -9.37
C ARG A 46 17.28 -2.19 -10.26
N LEU A 47 16.97 -0.92 -10.51
CA LEU A 47 15.87 -0.54 -11.39
C LEU A 47 16.18 -0.88 -12.86
N VAL A 48 17.42 -0.68 -13.30
CA VAL A 48 17.87 -1.07 -14.64
C VAL A 48 17.75 -2.58 -14.83
N LEU A 49 18.19 -3.39 -13.85
CA LEU A 49 18.04 -4.85 -13.91
C LEU A 49 16.57 -5.26 -14.04
N ARG A 50 15.69 -4.72 -13.17
CA ARG A 50 14.25 -5.00 -13.25
C ARG A 50 13.61 -4.57 -14.56
N TYR A 51 14.04 -3.43 -15.11
CA TYR A 51 13.54 -2.98 -16.41
C TYR A 51 13.97 -3.93 -17.54
N ARG A 52 15.17 -4.53 -17.45
CA ARG A 52 15.62 -5.53 -18.44
C ARG A 52 14.87 -6.85 -18.33
N GLU A 53 14.46 -7.24 -17.13
CA GLU A 53 13.73 -8.49 -16.86
C GLU A 53 12.23 -8.36 -17.15
N ASP A 54 11.59 -7.31 -16.62
CA ASP A 54 10.13 -7.16 -16.57
C ASP A 54 9.63 -5.96 -17.42
N GLY A 55 10.51 -5.27 -18.15
CA GLY A 55 10.16 -4.06 -18.91
C GLY A 55 9.64 -2.92 -18.02
N PRO A 56 8.75 -2.06 -18.54
CA PRO A 56 8.12 -0.97 -17.77
C PRO A 56 7.39 -1.43 -16.49
N GLN A 57 6.88 -2.66 -16.47
CA GLN A 57 6.19 -3.23 -15.31
C GLN A 57 7.14 -3.44 -14.13
N GLY A 58 8.42 -3.71 -14.38
CA GLY A 58 9.45 -3.87 -13.33
C GLY A 58 9.71 -2.61 -12.49
N LEU A 59 9.31 -1.45 -13.00
CA LEU A 59 9.44 -0.15 -12.32
C LEU A 59 8.19 0.26 -11.54
N CYS A 60 7.08 -0.45 -11.75
CA CYS A 60 5.86 -0.25 -10.98
C CYS A 60 6.06 -0.77 -9.56
N SER A 61 5.47 -0.08 -8.58
CA SER A 61 5.46 -0.58 -7.21
C SER A 61 4.70 -1.91 -7.15
N ARG A 62 5.38 -2.97 -6.73
CA ARG A 62 4.80 -4.31 -6.52
C ARG A 62 3.68 -4.34 -5.47
N LYS A 63 3.45 -3.23 -4.75
CA LYS A 63 2.33 -3.05 -3.83
C LYS A 63 1.00 -2.75 -4.56
N TRP A 64 1.04 -2.37 -5.83
CA TRP A 64 -0.18 -2.17 -6.61
C TRP A 64 -0.85 -3.53 -6.85
N GLY A 65 -2.08 -3.68 -6.37
CA GLY A 65 -2.87 -4.90 -6.49
C GLY A 65 -2.58 -6.00 -5.44
N GLN A 66 -1.55 -5.83 -4.59
CA GLN A 66 -1.29 -6.78 -3.50
C GLN A 66 -1.88 -6.29 -2.19
N PRO A 67 -2.75 -7.10 -1.54
CA PRO A 67 -3.15 -6.78 -0.19
C PRO A 67 -1.91 -6.76 0.70
N GLY A 68 -1.76 -5.69 1.50
CA GLY A 68 -0.63 -5.59 2.40
C GLY A 68 -0.61 -6.78 3.37
N HIS A 69 0.56 -7.22 3.82
CA HIS A 69 0.68 -8.33 4.78
C HIS A 69 -0.11 -8.12 6.10
N HIS A 70 -0.54 -6.89 6.37
CA HIS A 70 -1.36 -6.51 7.53
C HIS A 70 -2.84 -6.25 7.16
N GLN A 71 -3.24 -6.55 5.93
CA GLN A 71 -4.61 -6.34 5.49
C GLN A 71 -5.50 -7.36 6.19
N LEU A 72 -6.44 -6.83 6.95
CA LEU A 72 -7.48 -7.65 7.56
C LEU A 72 -8.30 -8.31 6.45
N PRO A 73 -8.88 -9.50 6.73
CA PRO A 73 -9.86 -10.11 5.85
C PRO A 73 -10.89 -9.07 5.39
N PRO A 74 -11.30 -9.09 4.10
CA PRO A 74 -12.28 -8.16 3.58
C PRO A 74 -13.53 -8.18 4.47
N GLY A 75 -14.01 -6.99 4.87
CA GLY A 75 -15.17 -6.82 5.76
C GLY A 75 -14.88 -6.94 7.27
N LEU A 76 -13.75 -7.52 7.70
CA LEU A 76 -13.43 -7.61 9.13
C LEU A 76 -13.19 -6.23 9.76
N GLU A 77 -12.50 -5.32 9.05
CA GLU A 77 -12.29 -3.95 9.51
C GLU A 77 -13.62 -3.22 9.71
N SER A 78 -14.56 -3.35 8.76
CA SER A 78 -15.91 -2.77 8.85
C SER A 78 -16.71 -3.35 10.01
N ARG A 79 -16.67 -4.68 10.19
CA ARG A 79 -17.33 -5.38 11.30
C ARG A 79 -16.81 -4.90 12.65
N VAL A 80 -15.48 -4.83 12.81
CA VAL A 80 -14.84 -4.37 14.05
C VAL A 80 -15.13 -2.89 14.30
N CYS A 81 -15.13 -2.05 13.26
CA CYS A 81 -15.49 -0.64 13.38
C CYS A 81 -16.97 -0.44 13.81
N GLY A 82 -17.89 -1.27 13.31
CA GLY A 82 -19.29 -1.31 13.78
C GLY A 82 -19.36 -1.65 15.27
N LEU A 83 -18.79 -2.79 15.67
CA LEU A 83 -18.78 -3.22 17.08
C LEU A 83 -18.16 -2.18 18.02
N ILE A 84 -17.06 -1.53 17.59
CA ILE A 84 -16.42 -0.46 18.38
C ILE A 84 -17.38 0.72 18.57
N ARG A 85 -18.10 1.14 17.53
CA ARG A 85 -19.04 2.28 17.62
C ARG A 85 -20.31 1.94 18.39
N ASP A 86 -20.88 0.76 18.11
CA ASP A 86 -22.21 0.39 18.58
C ASP A 86 -22.20 -0.18 20.00
N SER A 87 -21.14 -0.89 20.37
CA SER A 87 -21.07 -1.65 21.63
C SER A 87 -19.90 -1.24 22.52
N TYR A 88 -18.88 -0.58 21.97
CA TYR A 88 -17.67 -0.29 22.72
C TYR A 88 -17.19 1.18 22.68
N ALA A 89 -18.04 2.16 22.36
CA ALA A 89 -17.59 3.54 22.19
C ALA A 89 -16.90 4.15 23.42
N ASP A 90 -17.33 3.74 24.63
CA ASP A 90 -16.84 4.25 25.91
C ASP A 90 -15.57 3.55 26.43
N PHE A 91 -15.11 2.49 25.76
CA PHE A 91 -13.95 1.73 26.21
C PHE A 91 -12.63 2.32 25.71
N GLY A 92 -11.51 1.87 26.26
CA GLY A 92 -10.18 2.09 25.66
C GLY A 92 -9.90 1.04 24.57
N PRO A 93 -9.00 1.33 23.60
CA PRO A 93 -8.67 0.39 22.52
C PRO A 93 -8.11 -0.95 23.02
N THR A 94 -7.50 -0.97 24.21
CA THR A 94 -7.03 -2.21 24.86
C THR A 94 -8.20 -3.06 25.34
N LEU A 95 -9.15 -2.47 26.06
CA LEU A 95 -10.29 -3.17 26.63
C LEU A 95 -11.28 -3.60 25.53
N ALA A 96 -11.44 -2.79 24.48
CA ALA A 96 -12.18 -3.18 23.30
C ALA A 96 -11.57 -4.42 22.61
N ALA A 97 -10.24 -4.53 22.54
CA ALA A 97 -9.58 -5.72 22.00
C ALA A 97 -9.91 -6.99 22.81
N GLU A 98 -9.94 -6.86 24.14
CA GLU A 98 -10.30 -7.96 25.04
C GLU A 98 -11.77 -8.37 24.84
N ARG A 99 -12.70 -7.41 24.76
CA ARG A 99 -14.11 -7.69 24.51
C ARG A 99 -14.38 -8.28 23.12
N LEU A 100 -13.69 -7.82 22.09
CA LEU A 100 -13.78 -8.38 20.74
C LEU A 100 -13.36 -9.85 20.70
N ARG A 101 -12.32 -10.23 21.46
CA ARG A 101 -11.91 -11.63 21.61
C ARG A 101 -12.96 -12.43 22.39
N GLU A 102 -13.34 -11.96 23.58
CA GLU A 102 -14.21 -12.69 24.51
C GLU A 102 -15.64 -12.88 23.99
N ARG A 103 -16.24 -11.83 23.41
CA ARG A 103 -17.68 -11.82 23.06
C ARG A 103 -17.95 -12.09 21.59
N HIS A 104 -16.98 -11.86 20.73
CA HIS A 104 -17.16 -11.98 19.28
C HIS A 104 -16.19 -12.96 18.61
N GLY A 105 -15.26 -13.56 19.37
CA GLY A 105 -14.25 -14.48 18.83
C GLY A 105 -13.30 -13.82 17.83
N ILE A 106 -13.19 -12.49 17.86
CA ILE A 106 -12.35 -11.74 16.91
C ILE A 106 -10.97 -11.55 17.53
N GLU A 107 -10.00 -12.34 17.07
CA GLU A 107 -8.62 -12.23 17.49
C GLU A 107 -7.84 -11.25 16.60
N ILE A 108 -7.72 -10.01 17.06
CA ILE A 108 -6.91 -8.98 16.42
C ILE A 108 -5.96 -8.35 17.43
N SER A 109 -4.77 -7.97 16.96
CA SER A 109 -3.77 -7.35 17.84
C SER A 109 -4.27 -6.01 18.40
N LYS A 110 -3.84 -5.67 19.62
CA LYS A 110 -4.15 -4.37 20.26
C LYS A 110 -3.76 -3.18 19.37
N ALA A 111 -2.67 -3.32 18.60
CA ALA A 111 -2.23 -2.32 17.62
C ALA A 111 -3.23 -2.15 16.46
N CYS A 112 -3.81 -3.26 15.98
CA CYS A 112 -4.83 -3.23 14.94
C CYS A 112 -6.13 -2.57 15.45
N VAL A 113 -6.59 -2.94 16.65
CA VAL A 113 -7.75 -2.29 17.29
C VAL A 113 -7.52 -0.80 17.44
N ARG A 114 -6.34 -0.38 17.91
CA ARG A 114 -5.99 1.04 18.02
C ARG A 114 -6.00 1.78 16.67
N ARG A 115 -5.52 1.16 15.60
CA ARG A 115 -5.59 1.73 14.23
C ARG A 115 -7.05 1.94 13.81
N ILE A 116 -7.88 0.92 13.96
CA ILE A 116 -9.32 0.98 13.61
C ILE A 116 -10.03 2.00 14.47
N TRP A 117 -9.71 2.07 15.77
CA TRP A 117 -10.27 3.04 16.70
C TRP A 117 -9.95 4.49 16.34
N SER A 118 -8.69 4.78 16.00
CA SER A 118 -8.27 6.10 15.51
C SER A 118 -8.96 6.47 14.20
N ASN A 119 -9.19 5.49 13.32
CA ASN A 119 -9.97 5.70 12.10
C ASN A 119 -11.45 5.96 12.43
N ALA A 120 -12.07 5.14 13.29
CA ALA A 120 -13.46 5.28 13.70
C ALA A 120 -13.77 6.65 14.33
N ARG A 121 -12.83 7.22 15.10
CA ARG A 121 -12.96 8.57 15.66
C ARG A 121 -12.83 9.70 14.62
N ARG A 122 -12.11 9.47 13.52
CA ARG A 122 -11.95 10.47 12.43
C ARG A 122 -13.09 10.45 11.43
N TYR A 123 -13.76 9.31 11.24
CA TYR A 123 -14.81 9.15 10.25
C TYR A 123 -16.20 9.18 10.90
N SER A 124 -16.72 10.39 11.12
CA SER A 124 -18.16 10.64 11.35
C SER A 124 -18.98 10.57 10.05
N ARG A 125 -18.40 10.08 8.95
CA ARG A 125 -19.10 9.78 7.69
C ARG A 125 -18.85 8.32 7.28
N PRO A 126 -19.87 7.64 6.73
CA PRO A 126 -19.81 6.21 6.43
C PRO A 126 -18.67 5.91 5.45
N MET A 127 -17.94 4.82 5.72
CA MET A 127 -17.00 4.25 4.75
C MET A 127 -17.79 3.93 3.47
N PRO A 128 -17.36 4.39 2.28
CA PRO A 128 -17.95 3.92 1.05
C PRO A 128 -17.76 2.41 1.01
N GLY A 129 -18.87 1.70 0.74
CA GLY A 129 -18.90 0.25 0.69
C GLY A 129 -17.88 -0.32 -0.28
N CYS A 130 -17.49 -1.57 0.04
CA CYS A 130 -16.64 -2.50 -0.69
C CYS A 130 -16.44 -2.23 -2.18
#